data_AF-A0A4Q5SRC0-F1
#
_entry.id   AF-A0A4Q5SRC0-F1
#
_cell.length_a   1.000
_cell.length_b   1.000
_cell.length_c   1.000
_cell.angle_alpha   90.00
_cell.angle_beta   90.00
_cell.angle_gamma   90.00
#
_symmetry.space_group_name_H-M   'P 1'
#
loop_
_entity.id
_entity.type
_entity.pdbx_description
1 polymer ?
#
loop_
_entity_poly.entity_id
_entity_poly.type
_entity_poly.pdbx_seq_one_letter_code
_entity_poly.pdbx_strand_id
1 'polypeptide(L)'
;MRLVKCKYLWLLVLCCVIFGKKGAAQATDSVQVTYAVLPDSGGSAARVSSDPLLLFREGDSLRPDAGLRQWVRIVINSQSAGLQPLRLSFQPNLDIQFYQSSTGLGAGQGIRRGMQAPGDREREKGTLLLQAAPTGLDTVWALVTLPAGQHGPVKPQIRVEPELARQEREAGYRIAWTAAMSVLSLLLILNTCVYFGFRDRAILHYLPVQFGAMAFVTATRQFGHYVLPAIPFSVQLHADGRLFWFNANGVLMHVGVFVMCFGIVQFSRRYLGLASILPRYDRWLRALLIAYGAELIVTMALNCAGIYVDKAALYIENALVLAIICVVLYAAGAAYRLNQRAAKTFLVASLLPVTLVLATALLNLTTGIHSKEMTLPYLAILSQAISFFLMILARIRQLIDELAAKRREAGLLAREIDTIEAHRAELELRHAQISEEIGALREQGSLMTLANQELAERLAEDFGGRRQLEEQLAANQRELASTSLQLFQKNELLNALRSEIDGLAKGAAAASADLRSVSSILQHDLYLDQDWNKFKMHFEQVHPSFFSELAARHPGLTRNEVRLYTYFHMNLSTKEIAALLNIEPGSVRRAKTRLYKKIGRNDLDALSAEEEEA
;
A
#
# COMPACT_ATOMS: atom_id res chain seq x y z
N MET A 1 -20.61 -18.21 -10.61
CA MET A 1 -21.08 -16.82 -10.39
C MET A 1 -22.57 -16.71 -10.07
N ARG A 2 -23.46 -17.55 -10.62
CA ARG A 2 -24.92 -17.54 -10.29
C ARG A 2 -25.24 -18.10 -8.89
N LEU A 3 -24.59 -19.19 -8.44
CA LEU A 3 -24.83 -19.76 -7.11
C LEU A 3 -24.36 -18.89 -5.92
N VAL A 4 -23.27 -18.14 -6.09
CA VAL A 4 -22.72 -17.30 -5.01
C VAL A 4 -23.56 -16.03 -4.81
N LYS A 5 -24.07 -15.43 -5.89
CA LYS A 5 -25.00 -14.30 -5.81
C LYS A 5 -26.32 -14.67 -5.12
N CYS A 6 -26.85 -15.88 -5.35
CA CYS A 6 -28.09 -16.35 -4.69
C CYS A 6 -27.94 -16.55 -3.18
N LYS A 7 -26.80 -17.06 -2.69
CA LYS A 7 -26.63 -17.31 -1.24
C LYS A 7 -26.46 -16.03 -0.42
N TYR A 8 -25.83 -14.98 -0.97
CA TYR A 8 -25.67 -13.69 -0.26
C TYR A 8 -26.93 -12.84 -0.28
N LEU A 9 -27.72 -12.91 -1.37
CA LEU A 9 -29.05 -12.32 -1.39
C LEU A 9 -29.93 -12.94 -0.30
N TRP A 10 -29.81 -14.26 -0.07
CA TRP A 10 -30.48 -14.95 1.03
C TRP A 10 -30.01 -14.50 2.41
N LEU A 11 -28.74 -14.15 2.62
CA LEU A 11 -28.24 -13.62 3.90
C LEU A 11 -28.74 -12.19 4.19
N LEU A 12 -28.81 -11.35 3.15
CA LEU A 12 -29.42 -10.01 3.23
C LEU A 12 -30.94 -10.10 3.43
N VAL A 13 -31.62 -11.01 2.73
CA VAL A 13 -33.07 -11.27 2.92
C VAL A 13 -33.34 -11.87 4.29
N LEU A 14 -32.50 -12.78 4.79
CA LEU A 14 -32.62 -13.35 6.14
C LEU A 14 -32.42 -12.26 7.20
N CYS A 15 -31.45 -11.36 7.03
CA CYS A 15 -31.30 -10.20 7.90
C CYS A 15 -32.52 -9.29 7.81
N CYS A 16 -33.00 -8.93 6.61
CA CYS A 16 -34.21 -8.12 6.45
C CYS A 16 -35.47 -8.80 7.04
N VAL A 17 -35.57 -10.13 7.03
CA VAL A 17 -36.67 -10.89 7.64
C VAL A 17 -36.54 -10.92 9.17
N ILE A 18 -35.33 -11.04 9.71
CA ILE A 18 -35.04 -10.94 11.15
C ILE A 18 -35.31 -9.52 11.66
N PHE A 19 -34.94 -8.49 10.88
CA PHE A 19 -35.12 -7.06 11.23
C PHE A 19 -36.51 -6.52 10.85
N GLY A 20 -37.29 -7.23 10.04
CA GLY A 20 -38.58 -6.81 9.48
C GLY A 20 -39.80 -7.20 10.31
N LYS A 21 -39.64 -7.97 11.39
CA LYS A 21 -40.73 -8.16 12.36
C LYS A 21 -40.96 -6.85 13.11
N LYS A 22 -41.92 -6.06 12.64
CA LYS A 22 -42.61 -5.09 13.50
C LYS A 22 -43.13 -5.86 14.71
N GLY A 23 -42.51 -5.66 15.86
CA GLY A 23 -43.11 -6.05 17.13
C GLY A 23 -44.47 -5.36 17.21
N ALA A 24 -45.49 -6.12 17.60
CA ALA A 24 -46.88 -5.66 17.64
C ALA A 24 -46.99 -4.36 18.45
N ALA A 25 -47.00 -3.23 17.74
CA ALA A 25 -47.30 -1.92 18.29
C ALA A 25 -48.82 -1.82 18.40
N GLN A 26 -49.42 -2.46 19.42
CA GLN A 26 -50.86 -2.32 19.66
C GLN A 26 -51.37 -2.74 21.05
N ALA A 27 -50.51 -2.77 22.08
CA ALA A 27 -50.94 -3.16 23.44
C ALA A 27 -50.61 -2.14 24.54
N THR A 28 -50.15 -0.92 24.21
CA THR A 28 -49.85 0.10 25.23
C THR A 28 -51.05 0.95 25.64
N ASP A 29 -52.12 0.98 24.85
CA ASP A 29 -53.30 1.84 25.12
C ASP A 29 -54.23 1.26 26.22
N SER A 30 -53.93 0.07 26.76
CA SER A 30 -54.77 -0.63 27.73
C SER A 30 -54.26 -0.59 29.18
N VAL A 31 -53.25 0.21 29.51
CA VAL A 31 -52.76 0.36 30.90
C VAL A 31 -52.67 1.83 31.26
N GLN A 32 -53.46 2.27 32.24
CA GLN A 32 -53.38 3.63 32.77
C GLN A 32 -52.41 3.67 33.96
N VAL A 33 -51.48 4.62 33.93
CA VAL A 33 -50.49 4.82 34.99
C VAL A 33 -50.61 6.24 35.51
N THR A 34 -50.83 6.38 36.81
CA THR A 34 -50.79 7.65 37.53
C THR A 34 -49.70 7.61 38.57
N TYR A 35 -49.14 8.76 38.92
CA TYR A 35 -48.09 8.83 39.93
C TYR A 35 -48.18 10.10 40.75
N ALA A 36 -47.67 10.01 41.98
CA ALA A 36 -47.62 11.13 42.91
C ALA A 36 -46.28 11.13 43.67
N VAL A 37 -45.78 12.31 44.02
CA VAL A 37 -44.45 12.49 44.63
C VAL A 37 -44.57 12.98 46.06
N LEU A 38 -43.67 12.49 46.93
CA LEU A 38 -43.51 12.88 48.32
C LEU A 38 -42.01 13.00 48.66
N PRO A 39 -41.54 14.14 49.19
CA PRO A 39 -40.16 14.27 49.69
C PRO A 39 -39.87 13.28 50.82
N ASP A 40 -38.67 12.67 50.83
CA ASP A 40 -38.32 11.72 51.88
C ASP A 40 -38.03 12.43 53.20
N SER A 41 -38.72 12.01 54.27
CA SER A 41 -38.53 12.50 55.64
C SER A 41 -37.83 11.45 56.53
N GLY A 42 -37.18 10.43 55.93
CA GLY A 42 -36.51 9.35 56.65
C GLY A 42 -37.45 8.26 57.17
N GLY A 43 -38.65 8.15 56.61
CA GLY A 43 -39.64 7.13 56.99
C GLY A 43 -39.34 5.76 56.38
N SER A 44 -39.73 4.68 57.07
CA SER A 44 -39.69 3.34 56.48
C SER A 44 -40.76 3.17 55.40
N ALA A 45 -40.55 2.26 54.45
CA ALA A 45 -41.55 1.97 53.41
C ALA A 45 -42.92 1.58 54.01
N ALA A 46 -42.93 1.00 55.21
CA ALA A 46 -44.14 0.56 55.92
C ALA A 46 -45.00 1.76 56.29
N ARG A 47 -44.34 2.81 56.79
CA ARG A 47 -45.00 4.05 57.17
C ARG A 47 -45.51 4.77 55.93
N VAL A 48 -44.68 4.84 54.89
CA VAL A 48 -45.05 5.54 53.64
C VAL A 48 -46.22 4.88 52.92
N SER A 49 -46.38 3.57 53.02
CA SER A 49 -47.50 2.85 52.40
C SER A 49 -48.80 2.84 53.22
N SER A 50 -48.72 3.06 54.54
CA SER A 50 -49.88 2.91 55.46
C SER A 50 -50.38 4.22 56.08
N ASP A 51 -49.55 5.27 56.15
CA ASP A 51 -49.89 6.53 56.80
C ASP A 51 -50.72 7.43 55.86
N PRO A 52 -52.02 7.63 56.14
CA PRO A 52 -52.89 8.45 55.29
C PRO A 52 -52.60 9.95 55.43
N LEU A 53 -51.82 10.38 56.43
CA LEU A 53 -51.48 11.79 56.65
C LEU A 53 -50.36 12.27 55.70
N LEU A 54 -49.69 11.35 55.00
CA LEU A 54 -48.68 11.70 54.00
C LEU A 54 -49.33 12.20 52.71
N LEU A 55 -49.22 13.50 52.47
CA LEU A 55 -49.79 14.17 51.31
C LEU A 55 -48.86 14.04 50.09
N PHE A 56 -49.13 13.03 49.28
CA PHE A 56 -48.54 12.90 47.95
C PHE A 56 -49.13 13.92 46.97
N ARG A 57 -48.27 14.52 46.15
CA ARG A 57 -48.70 15.47 45.10
C ARG A 57 -48.77 14.78 43.75
N GLU A 58 -49.98 14.68 43.20
CA GLU A 58 -50.25 14.03 41.91
C GLU A 58 -49.50 14.73 40.76
N GLY A 59 -48.75 13.96 39.97
CA GLY A 59 -48.01 14.44 38.79
C GLY A 59 -46.92 15.49 39.07
N ASP A 60 -46.51 15.69 40.33
CA ASP A 60 -45.46 16.66 40.67
C ASP A 60 -44.08 16.17 40.22
N SER A 61 -43.13 17.09 40.12
CA SER A 61 -41.76 16.80 39.73
C SER A 61 -40.89 16.42 40.92
N LEU A 62 -39.88 15.59 40.68
CA LEU A 62 -38.81 15.32 41.65
C LEU A 62 -37.97 16.59 41.81
N ARG A 63 -37.87 17.14 43.02
CA ARG A 63 -37.22 18.43 43.29
C ARG A 63 -35.98 18.28 44.18
N PRO A 64 -34.75 18.48 43.68
CA PRO A 64 -33.53 18.34 44.47
C PRO A 64 -33.55 19.15 45.78
N ASP A 65 -34.17 20.34 45.76
CA ASP A 65 -34.30 21.25 46.91
C ASP A 65 -35.15 20.66 48.06
N ALA A 66 -36.04 19.72 47.75
CA ALA A 66 -36.87 19.02 48.74
C ALA A 66 -36.17 17.79 49.35
N GLY A 67 -34.93 17.50 48.94
CA GLY A 67 -34.14 16.35 49.37
C GLY A 67 -33.71 15.47 48.19
N LEU A 68 -32.53 14.86 48.34
CA LEU A 68 -31.96 13.97 47.32
C LEU A 68 -32.73 12.65 47.15
N ARG A 69 -33.52 12.25 48.16
CA ARG A 69 -34.36 11.04 48.12
C ARG A 69 -35.82 11.43 48.14
N GLN A 70 -36.61 10.82 47.27
CA GLN A 70 -38.05 11.11 47.16
C GLN A 70 -38.82 9.84 46.86
N TRP A 71 -40.00 9.76 47.47
CA TRP A 71 -40.96 8.69 47.25
C TRP A 71 -41.85 9.02 46.08
N VAL A 72 -42.04 8.05 45.20
CA VAL A 72 -43.00 8.11 44.11
C VAL A 72 -43.99 6.97 44.30
N ARG A 73 -45.25 7.31 44.51
CA ARG A 73 -46.36 6.35 44.52
C ARG A 73 -46.86 6.20 43.09
N ILE A 74 -46.82 5.00 42.55
CA ILE A 74 -47.22 4.66 41.19
C ILE A 74 -48.44 3.76 41.27
N VAL A 75 -49.57 4.23 40.73
CA VAL A 75 -50.81 3.48 40.68
C VAL A 75 -51.03 3.00 39.25
N ILE A 76 -51.14 1.68 39.11
CA ILE A 76 -51.22 1.00 37.82
C ILE A 76 -52.60 0.38 37.73
N ASN A 77 -53.37 0.83 36.75
CA ASN A 77 -54.65 0.24 36.39
C ASN A 77 -54.46 -0.63 35.15
N SER A 78 -54.46 -1.94 35.36
CA SER A 78 -54.26 -2.98 34.36
C SER A 78 -55.54 -3.76 34.05
N GLN A 79 -56.73 -3.25 34.40
CA GLN A 79 -58.01 -3.95 34.17
C GLN A 79 -58.20 -4.40 32.71
N SER A 80 -57.67 -3.63 31.74
CA SER A 80 -57.72 -3.96 30.31
C SER A 80 -56.54 -4.78 29.77
N ALA A 81 -55.54 -5.10 30.59
CA ALA A 81 -54.39 -5.95 30.20
C ALA A 81 -54.55 -7.42 30.62
N GLY A 82 -55.56 -7.76 31.42
CA GLY A 82 -55.80 -9.11 31.94
C GLY A 82 -54.76 -9.55 32.98
N LEU A 83 -54.73 -10.85 33.30
CA LEU A 83 -53.80 -11.46 34.26
C LEU A 83 -52.37 -11.66 33.71
N GLN A 84 -51.94 -10.86 32.73
CA GLN A 84 -50.61 -10.98 32.13
C GLN A 84 -49.55 -10.25 32.98
N PRO A 85 -48.32 -10.77 33.07
CA PRO A 85 -47.23 -10.06 33.74
C PRO A 85 -46.86 -8.78 32.99
N LEU A 86 -46.62 -7.71 33.75
CA LEU A 86 -46.29 -6.40 33.21
C LEU A 86 -44.87 -6.01 33.59
N ARG A 87 -44.22 -5.22 32.74
CA ARG A 87 -42.93 -4.59 33.03
C ARG A 87 -43.10 -3.11 33.27
N LEU A 88 -42.72 -2.65 34.45
CA LEU A 88 -42.57 -1.22 34.74
C LEU A 88 -41.15 -0.77 34.42
N SER A 89 -41.02 0.34 33.71
CA SER A 89 -39.78 1.07 33.45
C SER A 89 -39.91 2.47 34.03
N PHE A 90 -38.92 2.89 34.80
CA PHE A 90 -38.93 4.18 35.49
C PHE A 90 -37.70 5.01 35.09
N GLN A 91 -37.88 6.29 34.74
CA GLN A 91 -36.80 7.27 34.61
C GLN A 91 -37.02 8.45 35.56
N PRO A 92 -35.96 8.99 36.21
CA PRO A 92 -34.54 8.62 36.05
C PRO A 92 -34.16 7.27 36.67
N ASN A 93 -33.37 6.45 35.95
CA ASN A 93 -33.01 5.07 36.33
C ASN A 93 -31.61 4.93 36.98
N LEU A 94 -31.24 5.86 37.86
CA LEU A 94 -29.95 5.83 38.57
C LEU A 94 -29.95 4.81 39.70
N ASP A 95 -30.69 5.09 40.77
CA ASP A 95 -30.83 4.23 41.93
C ASP A 95 -32.25 4.33 42.47
N ILE A 96 -33.01 3.25 42.29
CA ILE A 96 -34.42 3.16 42.64
C ILE A 96 -34.63 1.93 43.51
N GLN A 97 -35.26 2.10 44.66
CA GLN A 97 -35.74 1.00 45.48
C GLN A 97 -37.25 0.86 45.31
N PHE A 98 -37.69 -0.26 44.75
CA PHE A 98 -39.10 -0.54 44.51
C PHE A 98 -39.72 -1.40 45.61
N TYR A 99 -40.96 -1.08 45.97
CA TYR A 99 -41.79 -1.82 46.92
C TYR A 99 -43.16 -2.06 46.26
N GLN A 100 -43.65 -3.30 46.24
CA GLN A 100 -44.89 -3.67 45.57
C GLN A 100 -45.91 -4.21 46.57
N SER A 101 -47.15 -3.72 46.52
CA SER A 101 -48.19 -4.12 47.48
C SER A 101 -48.67 -5.56 47.28
N SER A 102 -48.84 -5.99 46.03
CA SER A 102 -49.54 -7.24 45.67
C SER A 102 -48.78 -8.53 45.96
N THR A 103 -47.44 -8.48 46.08
CA THR A 103 -46.58 -9.67 46.22
C THR A 103 -46.25 -10.03 47.66
N GLY A 104 -46.77 -9.31 48.65
CA GLY A 104 -46.37 -9.50 50.05
C GLY A 104 -44.88 -9.22 50.30
N LEU A 105 -44.19 -8.57 49.34
CA LEU A 105 -42.89 -7.92 49.55
C LEU A 105 -43.11 -6.80 50.55
N GLY A 106 -43.11 -7.20 51.82
CA GLY A 106 -43.34 -6.31 52.94
C GLY A 106 -42.36 -5.15 52.91
N ALA A 107 -42.75 -4.11 53.61
CA ALA A 107 -42.08 -2.85 53.82
C ALA A 107 -40.58 -2.87 54.25
N GLY A 108 -39.89 -4.01 54.25
CA GLY A 108 -38.49 -4.18 54.60
C GLY A 108 -37.56 -4.72 53.49
N GLN A 109 -38.07 -5.34 52.41
CA GLN A 109 -37.21 -5.93 51.36
C GLN A 109 -37.52 -5.34 49.98
N GLY A 110 -37.20 -4.06 49.79
CA GLY A 110 -37.33 -3.39 48.49
C GLY A 110 -36.35 -3.97 47.46
N ILE A 111 -36.78 -4.04 46.19
CA ILE A 111 -35.92 -4.47 45.09
C ILE A 111 -35.20 -3.24 44.54
N ARG A 112 -33.87 -3.20 44.67
CA ARG A 112 -33.03 -2.11 44.17
C ARG A 112 -32.70 -2.32 42.68
N ARG A 113 -32.96 -1.32 41.84
CA ARG A 113 -32.78 -1.34 40.38
C ARG A 113 -32.22 -0.01 39.89
N GLY A 114 -31.51 -0.02 38.77
CA GLY A 114 -30.90 1.18 38.21
C GLY A 114 -29.43 1.02 37.83
N MET A 115 -28.86 2.04 37.20
CA MET A 115 -27.47 2.05 36.75
C MET A 115 -26.45 2.01 37.90
N GLN A 116 -26.80 2.54 39.06
CA GLN A 116 -25.98 2.55 40.28
C GLN A 116 -26.44 1.50 41.30
N ALA A 117 -27.48 0.73 40.98
CA ALA A 117 -27.97 -0.33 41.86
C ALA A 117 -27.03 -1.55 41.84
N PRO A 118 -26.44 -1.93 42.99
CA PRO A 118 -25.57 -3.11 43.05
C PRO A 118 -26.36 -4.38 42.72
N GLY A 119 -25.79 -5.23 41.87
CA GLY A 119 -26.39 -6.52 41.51
C GLY A 119 -27.50 -6.47 40.45
N ASP A 120 -27.87 -5.28 39.94
CA ASP A 120 -28.83 -5.18 38.84
C ASP A 120 -28.23 -5.71 37.53
N ARG A 121 -28.57 -6.96 37.17
CA ARG A 121 -28.10 -7.64 35.95
C ARG A 121 -28.99 -7.41 34.73
N GLU A 122 -30.08 -6.67 34.88
CA GLU A 122 -30.95 -6.33 33.75
C GLU A 122 -30.18 -5.50 32.71
N ARG A 123 -30.41 -5.77 31.42
CA ARG A 123 -29.78 -4.99 30.34
C ARG A 123 -30.31 -3.57 30.31
N GLU A 124 -31.64 -3.41 30.33
CA GLU A 124 -32.26 -2.10 30.56
C GLU A 124 -32.46 -1.85 32.05
N LYS A 125 -31.81 -0.81 32.57
CA LYS A 125 -31.80 -0.45 33.99
C LYS A 125 -33.08 0.25 34.44
N GLY A 126 -33.42 0.10 35.73
CA GLY A 126 -34.55 0.77 36.36
C GLY A 126 -35.90 0.15 36.00
N THR A 127 -35.94 -1.17 35.80
CA THR A 127 -37.16 -1.90 35.46
C THR A 127 -37.59 -2.82 36.60
N LEU A 128 -38.90 -3.01 36.78
CA LEU A 128 -39.51 -3.90 37.78
C LEU A 128 -40.54 -4.84 37.12
N LEU A 129 -40.48 -6.13 37.42
CA LEU A 129 -41.41 -7.12 36.88
C LEU A 129 -42.58 -7.16 37.84
N LEU A 130 -43.76 -6.84 37.33
CA LEU A 130 -45.00 -6.81 38.08
C LEU A 130 -45.74 -8.11 37.84
N GLN A 131 -46.02 -8.81 38.95
CA GLN A 131 -46.99 -9.90 38.94
C GLN A 131 -48.39 -9.32 38.72
N ALA A 132 -49.26 -10.08 38.03
CA ALA A 132 -50.61 -9.62 37.76
C ALA A 132 -51.42 -9.50 39.06
N ALA A 133 -51.97 -8.30 39.31
CA ALA A 133 -52.84 -8.07 40.46
C ALA A 133 -54.24 -8.67 40.18
N PRO A 134 -54.84 -9.45 41.10
CA PRO A 134 -56.17 -10.05 40.91
C PRO A 134 -57.28 -9.02 40.67
N THR A 135 -57.13 -7.83 41.25
CA THR A 135 -58.09 -6.72 41.18
C THR A 135 -57.88 -5.81 39.95
N GLY A 136 -56.79 -6.01 39.20
CA GLY A 136 -56.37 -5.12 38.12
C GLY A 136 -55.86 -3.75 38.58
N LEU A 137 -55.79 -3.49 39.89
CA LEU A 137 -55.19 -2.28 40.47
C LEU A 137 -53.99 -2.68 41.33
N ASP A 138 -52.81 -2.19 40.98
CA ASP A 138 -51.59 -2.41 41.78
C ASP A 138 -50.95 -1.06 42.14
N THR A 139 -50.32 -1.02 43.31
CA THR A 139 -49.58 0.16 43.78
C THR A 139 -48.13 -0.22 44.04
N VAL A 140 -47.23 0.56 43.43
CA VAL A 140 -45.78 0.41 43.56
C VAL A 140 -45.24 1.71 44.16
N TRP A 141 -44.47 1.60 45.24
CA TRP A 141 -43.71 2.72 45.79
C TRP A 141 -42.27 2.62 45.31
N ALA A 142 -41.74 3.73 44.78
CA ALA A 142 -40.37 3.85 44.35
C ALA A 142 -39.67 4.92 45.18
N LEU A 143 -38.63 4.54 45.93
CA LEU A 143 -37.72 5.48 46.55
C LEU A 143 -36.60 5.79 45.56
N VAL A 144 -36.59 7.01 45.03
CA VAL A 144 -35.68 7.46 43.98
C VAL A 144 -34.60 8.34 44.60
N THR A 145 -33.34 8.05 44.30
CA THR A 145 -32.21 8.93 44.67
C THR A 145 -31.78 9.77 43.47
N LEU A 146 -31.89 11.09 43.60
CA LEU A 146 -31.43 12.07 42.61
C LEU A 146 -29.90 12.26 42.71
N PRO A 147 -29.22 12.58 41.60
CA PRO A 147 -27.77 12.82 41.62
C PRO A 147 -27.44 14.13 42.34
N ALA A 148 -26.32 14.14 43.05
CA ALA A 148 -25.80 15.35 43.69
C ALA A 148 -25.47 16.40 42.61
N GLY A 149 -25.95 17.63 42.77
CA GLY A 149 -25.76 18.71 41.79
C GLY A 149 -26.87 18.83 40.74
N GLN A 150 -27.96 18.04 40.81
CA GLN A 150 -29.14 18.31 40.00
C GLN A 150 -29.75 19.66 40.40
N HIS A 151 -29.95 20.54 39.43
CA HIS A 151 -30.61 21.83 39.62
C HIS A 151 -31.94 21.85 38.87
N GLY A 152 -33.03 22.05 39.61
CA GLY A 152 -34.38 22.18 39.05
C GLY A 152 -35.23 20.90 39.05
N PRO A 153 -36.54 21.05 38.82
CA PRO A 153 -37.52 19.97 38.87
C PRO A 153 -37.37 18.98 37.71
N VAL A 154 -37.57 17.70 38.00
CA VAL A 154 -37.49 16.60 37.02
C VAL A 154 -38.80 15.83 37.02
N LYS A 155 -39.48 15.73 35.87
CA LYS A 155 -40.70 14.92 35.74
C LYS A 155 -40.37 13.44 35.56
N PRO A 156 -40.82 12.52 36.41
CA PRO A 156 -40.63 11.09 36.17
C PRO A 156 -41.24 10.64 34.84
N GLN A 157 -40.54 9.77 34.10
CA GLN A 157 -41.13 9.05 32.97
C GLN A 157 -41.34 7.59 33.35
N ILE A 158 -42.61 7.21 33.43
CA ILE A 158 -43.01 5.86 33.81
C ILE A 158 -43.69 5.22 32.61
N ARG A 159 -43.19 4.05 32.20
CA ARG A 159 -43.78 3.26 31.13
C ARG A 159 -44.08 1.87 31.65
N VAL A 160 -45.29 1.39 31.40
CA VAL A 160 -45.69 0.02 31.67
C VAL A 160 -46.03 -0.65 30.35
N GLU A 161 -45.54 -1.87 30.15
CA GLU A 161 -45.81 -2.65 28.94
C GLU A 161 -45.93 -4.14 29.27
N PRO A 162 -46.58 -4.96 28.42
CA PRO A 162 -46.60 -6.41 28.60
C PRO A 162 -45.19 -7.00 28.59
N GLU A 163 -44.88 -7.87 29.57
CA GLU A 163 -43.56 -8.51 29.67
C GLU A 163 -43.27 -9.36 28.44
N LEU A 164 -44.27 -10.04 27.87
CA LEU A 164 -44.11 -10.85 26.66
C LEU A 164 -43.63 -10.01 25.46
N ALA A 165 -44.24 -8.84 25.23
CA ALA A 165 -43.85 -7.94 24.14
C ALA A 165 -42.40 -7.45 24.29
N ARG A 166 -41.98 -7.17 25.53
CA ARG A 166 -40.59 -6.84 25.84
C ARG A 166 -39.66 -8.03 25.59
N GLN A 167 -40.00 -9.23 26.05
CA GLN A 167 -39.21 -10.44 25.86
C GLN A 167 -39.00 -10.78 24.38
N GLU A 168 -40.04 -10.62 23.56
CA GLU A 168 -39.94 -10.80 22.10
C GLU A 168 -38.97 -9.79 21.48
N ARG A 169 -39.05 -8.50 21.84
CA ARG A 169 -38.10 -7.48 21.37
C ARG A 169 -36.68 -7.75 21.83
N GLU A 170 -36.49 -8.10 23.11
CA GLU A 170 -35.21 -8.46 23.70
C GLU A 170 -34.60 -9.71 23.03
N ALA A 171 -35.42 -10.72 22.73
CA ALA A 171 -35.00 -11.90 21.98
C ALA A 171 -34.59 -11.52 20.56
N GLY A 172 -35.37 -10.66 19.88
CA GLY A 172 -35.03 -10.12 18.57
C GLY A 172 -33.67 -9.41 18.56
N TYR A 173 -33.41 -8.55 19.54
CA TYR A 173 -32.11 -7.88 19.68
C TYR A 173 -30.96 -8.86 19.93
N ARG A 174 -31.16 -9.87 20.78
CA ARG A 174 -30.15 -10.91 21.01
C ARG A 174 -29.84 -11.70 19.75
N ILE A 175 -30.87 -12.14 19.03
CA ILE A 175 -30.72 -12.90 17.77
C ILE A 175 -30.01 -12.05 16.71
N ALA A 176 -30.38 -10.78 16.58
CA ALA A 176 -29.73 -9.86 15.64
C ALA A 176 -28.25 -9.64 16.00
N TRP A 177 -27.94 -9.44 17.28
CA TRP A 177 -26.57 -9.26 17.75
C TRP A 177 -25.74 -10.53 17.54
N THR A 178 -26.24 -11.72 17.89
CA THR A 178 -25.51 -12.98 17.68
C THR A 178 -25.28 -13.23 16.19
N ALA A 179 -26.29 -13.04 15.34
CA ALA A 179 -26.15 -13.17 13.89
C ALA A 179 -25.09 -12.21 13.32
N ALA A 180 -25.12 -10.92 13.72
CA ALA A 180 -24.14 -9.93 13.28
C ALA A 180 -22.72 -10.31 13.74
N MET A 181 -22.54 -10.72 15.00
CA MET A 181 -21.25 -11.14 15.54
C MET A 181 -20.72 -12.41 14.88
N SER A 182 -21.58 -13.37 14.55
CA SER A 182 -21.19 -14.58 13.81
C SER A 182 -20.72 -14.25 12.40
N VAL A 183 -21.45 -13.39 11.67
CA VAL A 183 -21.06 -12.96 10.32
C VAL A 183 -19.76 -12.17 10.34
N LEU A 184 -19.62 -11.21 11.26
CA LEU A 184 -18.41 -10.40 11.40
C LEU A 184 -17.21 -11.28 11.79
N SER A 185 -17.39 -12.25 12.70
CA SER A 185 -16.34 -13.19 13.11
C SER A 185 -15.89 -14.07 11.95
N LEU A 186 -16.83 -14.65 11.21
CA LEU A 186 -16.53 -15.50 10.06
C LEU A 186 -15.76 -14.72 8.99
N LEU A 187 -16.21 -13.50 8.67
CA LEU A 187 -15.52 -12.63 7.73
C LEU A 187 -14.13 -12.25 8.27
N LEU A 188 -13.99 -11.93 9.56
CA LEU A 188 -12.70 -11.59 10.17
C LEU A 188 -11.69 -12.73 10.03
N ILE A 189 -12.08 -13.97 10.34
CA ILE A 189 -11.24 -15.15 10.16
C ILE A 189 -10.86 -15.29 8.68
N LEU A 190 -11.83 -15.21 7.77
CA LEU A 190 -11.60 -15.33 6.34
C LEU A 190 -10.61 -14.27 5.82
N ASN A 191 -10.80 -13.01 6.17
CA ASN A 191 -9.93 -11.92 5.72
C ASN A 191 -8.54 -11.99 6.35
N THR A 192 -8.45 -12.50 7.58
CA THR A 192 -7.15 -12.76 8.23
C THR A 192 -6.39 -13.83 7.46
N CYS A 193 -7.03 -14.94 7.10
CA CYS A 193 -6.42 -15.99 6.27
C CYS A 193 -5.99 -15.44 4.90
N VAL A 194 -6.84 -14.65 4.24
CA VAL A 194 -6.52 -14.00 2.96
C VAL A 194 -5.32 -13.05 3.11
N TYR A 195 -5.26 -12.26 4.19
CA TYR A 195 -4.13 -11.38 4.46
C TYR A 195 -2.83 -12.16 4.61
N PHE A 196 -2.81 -13.27 5.35
CA PHE A 196 -1.61 -14.09 5.48
C PHE A 196 -1.18 -14.75 4.16
N GLY A 197 -2.13 -15.03 3.26
CA GLY A 197 -1.84 -15.56 1.92
C GLY A 197 -1.21 -14.54 0.96
N PHE A 198 -1.76 -13.32 0.88
CA PHE A 198 -1.32 -12.32 -0.11
C PHE A 198 -0.43 -11.20 0.45
N ARG A 199 -0.43 -10.99 1.78
CA ARG A 199 0.22 -9.88 2.49
C ARG A 199 -0.11 -8.47 1.92
N ASP A 200 -1.29 -8.32 1.33
CA ASP A 200 -1.75 -7.04 0.78
C ASP A 200 -2.17 -6.07 1.91
N ARG A 201 -1.61 -4.85 1.88
CA ARG A 201 -1.85 -3.84 2.92
C ARG A 201 -3.27 -3.27 2.93
N ALA A 202 -3.99 -3.28 1.81
CA ALA A 202 -5.39 -2.87 1.82
C ALA A 202 -6.23 -3.83 2.66
N ILE A 203 -5.98 -5.14 2.56
CA ILE A 203 -6.67 -6.17 3.36
C ILE A 203 -6.35 -6.02 4.85
N LEU A 204 -5.09 -5.68 5.19
CA LEU A 204 -4.69 -5.39 6.58
C LEU A 204 -5.55 -4.28 7.20
N HIS A 205 -5.83 -3.22 6.45
CA HIS A 205 -6.65 -2.10 6.94
C HIS A 205 -8.14 -2.43 7.07
N TYR A 206 -8.59 -3.57 6.53
CA TYR A 206 -9.96 -4.03 6.71
C TYR A 206 -10.19 -4.74 8.05
N LEU A 207 -9.18 -5.42 8.61
CA LEU A 207 -9.32 -6.11 9.90
C LEU A 207 -9.78 -5.16 11.03
N PRO A 208 -9.20 -3.95 11.18
CA PRO A 208 -9.71 -2.95 12.12
C PRO A 208 -11.18 -2.61 11.89
N VAL A 209 -11.65 -2.48 10.64
CA VAL A 209 -13.06 -2.16 10.34
C VAL A 209 -14.00 -3.18 10.98
N GLN A 210 -13.64 -4.45 10.94
CA GLN A 210 -14.47 -5.53 11.49
C GLN A 210 -14.45 -5.53 13.02
N PHE A 211 -13.29 -5.31 13.65
CA PHE A 211 -13.22 -5.14 15.10
C PHE A 211 -14.01 -3.92 15.59
N GLY A 212 -13.88 -2.78 14.89
CA GLY A 212 -14.65 -1.57 15.18
C GLY A 212 -16.16 -1.79 15.06
N ALA A 213 -16.59 -2.50 14.01
CA ALA A 213 -17.99 -2.89 13.82
C ALA A 213 -18.51 -3.79 14.96
N MET A 214 -17.73 -4.78 15.39
CA MET A 214 -18.09 -5.66 16.52
C MET A 214 -18.23 -4.89 17.83
N ALA A 215 -17.26 -3.99 18.12
CA ALA A 215 -17.29 -3.12 19.29
C ALA A 215 -18.55 -2.22 19.28
N PHE A 216 -18.83 -1.58 18.15
CA PHE A 216 -19.99 -0.70 17.99
C PHE A 216 -21.33 -1.44 18.12
N VAL A 217 -21.49 -2.59 17.45
CA VAL A 217 -22.72 -3.41 17.53
C VAL A 217 -22.98 -3.90 18.95
N THR A 218 -21.92 -4.26 19.66
CA THR A 218 -22.01 -4.67 21.08
C THR A 218 -22.36 -3.48 21.97
N ALA A 219 -21.79 -2.32 21.70
CA ALA A 219 -22.00 -1.13 22.51
C ALA A 219 -23.38 -0.49 22.32
N THR A 220 -23.84 -0.29 21.09
CA THR A 220 -25.09 0.44 20.78
C THR A 220 -26.34 -0.11 21.49
N ARG A 221 -26.38 -1.40 21.80
CA ARG A 221 -27.49 -2.06 22.51
C ARG A 221 -27.13 -2.52 23.91
N GLN A 222 -26.04 -2.01 24.46
CA GLN A 222 -25.61 -2.27 25.82
C GLN A 222 -25.35 -3.75 26.12
N PHE A 223 -25.02 -4.55 25.09
CA PHE A 223 -24.58 -5.94 25.27
C PHE A 223 -23.23 -6.01 26.01
N GLY A 224 -22.47 -4.92 26.01
CA GLY A 224 -21.28 -4.77 26.84
C GLY A 224 -21.54 -4.94 28.34
N HIS A 225 -22.77 -4.74 28.83
CA HIS A 225 -23.10 -4.89 30.26
C HIS A 225 -22.90 -6.31 30.81
N TYR A 226 -22.83 -7.31 29.95
CA TYR A 226 -22.49 -8.67 30.38
C TYR A 226 -21.02 -8.81 30.81
N VAL A 227 -20.15 -7.90 30.37
CA VAL A 227 -18.70 -7.95 30.58
C VAL A 227 -18.19 -6.74 31.36
N LEU A 228 -18.73 -5.55 31.07
CA LEU A 228 -18.34 -4.27 31.66
C LEU A 228 -19.46 -3.73 32.57
N PRO A 229 -19.14 -3.24 33.78
CA PRO A 229 -20.14 -2.67 34.68
C PRO A 229 -20.83 -1.45 34.04
N ALA A 230 -22.13 -1.29 34.35
CA ALA A 230 -22.96 -0.22 33.81
C ALA A 230 -22.81 1.13 34.53
N ILE A 231 -21.78 1.28 35.36
CA ILE A 231 -21.59 2.46 36.22
C ILE A 231 -21.30 3.68 35.32
N PRO A 232 -22.10 4.75 35.41
CA PRO A 232 -21.87 5.95 34.61
C PRO A 232 -20.70 6.78 35.15
N PHE A 233 -19.87 7.29 34.25
CA PHE A 233 -18.82 8.27 34.52
C PHE A 233 -19.39 9.68 34.61
N SER A 234 -20.29 10.02 33.68
CA SER A 234 -21.05 11.28 33.68
C SER A 234 -22.54 11.00 33.52
N VAL A 235 -23.35 11.87 34.11
CA VAL A 235 -24.81 11.80 34.08
C VAL A 235 -25.34 13.22 33.89
N GLN A 236 -26.34 13.38 33.03
CA GLN A 236 -27.10 14.61 32.89
C GLN A 236 -28.59 14.29 32.92
N LEU A 237 -29.31 14.90 33.85
CA LEU A 237 -30.75 14.69 34.00
C LEU A 237 -31.50 15.95 33.55
N HIS A 238 -32.34 15.79 32.53
CA HIS A 238 -33.16 16.87 31.99
C HIS A 238 -34.48 17.01 32.76
N ALA A 239 -35.07 18.22 32.71
CA ALA A 239 -36.34 18.53 33.37
C ALA A 239 -37.53 17.67 32.89
N ASP A 240 -37.45 17.13 31.66
CA ASP A 240 -38.46 16.24 31.10
C ASP A 240 -38.40 14.81 31.67
N GLY A 241 -37.44 14.50 32.53
CA GLY A 241 -37.25 13.17 33.11
C GLY A 241 -36.22 12.31 32.41
N ARG A 242 -35.73 12.74 31.25
CA ARG A 242 -34.77 11.94 30.47
C ARG A 242 -33.41 12.01 31.14
N LEU A 243 -32.89 10.85 31.41
CA LEU A 243 -31.54 10.67 31.92
C LEU A 243 -30.61 10.39 30.75
N PHE A 244 -29.52 11.14 30.67
CA PHE A 244 -28.42 10.92 29.76
C PHE A 244 -27.20 10.50 30.57
N TRP A 245 -26.41 9.58 30.02
CA TRP A 245 -25.25 9.07 30.73
C TRP A 245 -24.16 8.63 29.79
N PHE A 246 -22.93 8.60 30.31
CA PHE A 246 -21.77 8.05 29.65
C PHE A 246 -21.11 7.01 30.54
N ASN A 247 -20.76 5.85 30.00
CA ASN A 247 -20.15 4.74 30.74
C ASN A 247 -19.12 3.99 29.89
N ALA A 248 -18.56 2.90 30.41
CA ALA A 248 -17.57 2.08 29.69
C ALA A 248 -18.08 1.55 28.34
N ASN A 249 -19.39 1.35 28.21
CA ASN A 249 -20.00 0.95 26.96
C ASN A 249 -20.08 2.12 25.95
N GLY A 250 -20.26 3.37 26.42
CA GLY A 250 -20.09 4.57 25.61
C GLY A 250 -18.65 4.74 25.08
N VAL A 251 -17.64 4.49 25.93
CA VAL A 251 -16.22 4.43 25.51
C VAL A 251 -16.02 3.40 24.41
N LEU A 252 -16.54 2.18 24.59
CA LEU A 252 -16.43 1.10 23.60
C LEU A 252 -17.11 1.47 22.27
N MET A 253 -18.25 2.16 22.32
CA MET A 253 -18.94 2.65 21.13
C MET A 253 -18.06 3.62 20.34
N HIS A 254 -17.54 4.65 20.99
CA HIS A 254 -16.69 5.69 20.40
C HIS A 254 -15.41 5.11 19.80
N VAL A 255 -14.69 4.28 20.56
CA VAL A 255 -13.51 3.56 20.05
C VAL A 255 -13.88 2.69 18.86
N GLY A 256 -15.01 1.98 18.92
CA GLY A 256 -15.51 1.15 17.83
C GLY A 256 -15.74 1.92 16.54
N VAL A 257 -16.44 3.06 16.60
CA VAL A 257 -16.66 3.93 15.43
C VAL A 257 -15.35 4.47 14.89
N PHE A 258 -14.45 4.94 15.75
CA PHE A 258 -13.16 5.46 15.31
C PHE A 258 -12.31 4.41 14.60
N VAL A 259 -12.18 3.21 15.17
CA VAL A 259 -11.43 2.11 14.55
C VAL A 259 -12.04 1.74 13.19
N MET A 260 -13.37 1.79 13.08
CA MET A 260 -14.08 1.58 11.82
C MET A 260 -13.75 2.66 10.79
N CYS A 261 -13.90 3.94 11.14
CA CYS A 261 -13.57 5.08 10.29
C CYS A 261 -12.10 5.07 9.87
N PHE A 262 -11.18 4.79 10.80
CA PHE A 262 -9.76 4.63 10.52
C PHE A 262 -9.53 3.54 9.47
N GLY A 263 -10.07 2.34 9.68
CA GLY A 263 -9.91 1.24 8.75
C GLY A 263 -10.48 1.54 7.37
N ILE A 264 -11.68 2.14 7.29
CA ILE A 264 -12.32 2.56 6.02
C ILE A 264 -11.43 3.56 5.29
N VAL A 265 -10.96 4.61 5.97
CA VAL A 265 -10.11 5.64 5.35
C VAL A 265 -8.81 5.04 4.85
N GLN A 266 -8.12 4.23 5.67
CA GLN A 266 -6.84 3.63 5.26
C GLN A 266 -7.04 2.62 4.11
N PHE A 267 -8.10 1.83 4.15
CA PHE A 267 -8.48 0.94 3.06
C PHE A 267 -8.70 1.74 1.78
N SER A 268 -9.55 2.77 1.79
CA SER A 268 -9.86 3.58 0.61
C SER A 268 -8.61 4.23 0.01
N ARG A 269 -7.73 4.78 0.87
CA ARG A 269 -6.46 5.39 0.43
C ARG A 269 -5.57 4.39 -0.30
N ARG A 270 -5.44 3.17 0.23
CA ARG A 270 -4.58 2.12 -0.35
C ARG A 270 -5.22 1.46 -1.57
N TYR A 271 -6.49 1.08 -1.47
CA TYR A 271 -7.22 0.40 -2.54
C TYR A 271 -7.33 1.25 -3.80
N LEU A 272 -7.56 2.56 -3.66
CA LEU A 272 -7.65 3.50 -4.78
C LEU A 272 -6.29 4.11 -5.17
N GLY A 273 -5.22 3.84 -4.43
CA GLY A 273 -3.90 4.45 -4.70
C GLY A 273 -3.89 5.98 -4.59
N LEU A 274 -4.65 6.55 -3.65
CA LEU A 274 -4.87 8.01 -3.60
C LEU A 274 -3.58 8.82 -3.40
N ALA A 275 -2.58 8.26 -2.72
CA ALA A 275 -1.31 8.94 -2.49
C ALA A 275 -0.56 9.27 -3.80
N SER A 276 -0.66 8.42 -4.83
CA SER A 276 -0.02 8.64 -6.13
C SER A 276 -0.93 9.36 -7.12
N ILE A 277 -2.23 9.02 -7.13
CA ILE A 277 -3.16 9.52 -8.15
C ILE A 277 -3.80 10.85 -7.74
N LEU A 278 -4.14 11.01 -6.46
CA LEU A 278 -4.98 12.09 -5.94
C LEU A 278 -4.42 12.64 -4.59
N PRO A 279 -3.18 13.17 -4.57
CA PRO A 279 -2.45 13.47 -3.33
C PRO A 279 -3.08 14.59 -2.48
N ARG A 280 -3.84 15.50 -3.10
CA ARG A 280 -4.64 16.51 -2.37
C ARG A 280 -5.71 15.82 -1.53
N TYR A 281 -6.51 14.95 -2.12
CA TYR A 281 -7.59 14.23 -1.42
C TYR A 281 -7.06 13.29 -0.33
N ASP A 282 -5.90 12.66 -0.57
CA ASP A 282 -5.21 11.86 0.44
C ASP A 282 -4.80 12.67 1.69
N ARG A 283 -4.41 13.95 1.51
CA ARG A 283 -4.15 14.86 2.65
C ARG A 283 -5.42 15.25 3.38
N TRP A 284 -6.50 15.56 2.65
CA TRP A 284 -7.78 15.92 3.26
C TRP A 284 -8.36 14.77 4.10
N LEU A 285 -8.32 13.54 3.59
CA LEU A 285 -8.76 12.35 4.35
C LEU A 285 -7.97 12.16 5.65
N ARG A 286 -6.64 12.36 5.61
CA ARG A 286 -5.81 12.29 6.82
C ARG A 286 -6.15 13.40 7.81
N ALA A 287 -6.31 14.63 7.34
CA ALA A 287 -6.65 15.77 8.18
C ALA A 287 -8.02 15.57 8.86
N LEU A 288 -9.03 15.14 8.12
CA LEU A 288 -10.35 14.84 8.66
C LEU A 288 -10.32 13.69 9.67
N LEU A 289 -9.55 12.64 9.40
CA LEU A 289 -9.41 11.51 10.33
C LEU A 289 -8.70 11.93 11.63
N ILE A 290 -7.69 12.79 11.55
CA ILE A 290 -7.01 13.35 12.73
C ILE A 290 -7.96 14.25 13.51
N ALA A 291 -8.70 15.14 12.82
CA ALA A 291 -9.68 16.02 13.46
C ALA A 291 -10.76 15.22 14.18
N TYR A 292 -11.28 14.16 13.55
CA TYR A 292 -12.24 13.25 14.16
C TYR A 292 -11.66 12.51 15.37
N GLY A 293 -10.44 11.99 15.27
CA GLY A 293 -9.78 11.36 16.42
C GLY A 293 -9.53 12.33 17.58
N ALA A 294 -9.14 13.56 17.30
CA ALA A 294 -8.90 14.58 18.32
C ALA A 294 -10.20 14.98 19.04
N GLU A 295 -11.27 15.22 18.28
CA GLU A 295 -12.59 15.54 18.83
C GLU A 295 -13.11 14.39 19.70
N LEU A 296 -13.01 13.14 19.23
CA LEU A 296 -13.39 11.96 20.00
C LEU A 296 -12.63 11.84 21.33
N ILE A 297 -11.31 12.07 21.32
CA ILE A 297 -10.49 12.01 22.54
C ILE A 297 -10.95 13.08 23.53
N VAL A 298 -11.22 14.29 23.07
CA VAL A 298 -11.72 15.38 23.92
C VAL A 298 -13.09 15.03 24.50
N THR A 299 -14.03 14.56 23.67
CA THR A 299 -15.37 14.15 24.07
C THR A 299 -15.32 13.02 25.11
N MET A 300 -14.51 12.00 24.88
CA MET A 300 -14.33 10.90 25.82
C MET A 300 -13.68 11.35 27.13
N ALA A 301 -12.65 12.20 27.07
CA ALA A 301 -11.97 12.71 28.27
C ALA A 301 -12.91 13.53 29.15
N LEU A 302 -13.69 14.44 28.56
CA LEU A 302 -14.66 15.26 29.29
C LEU A 302 -15.76 14.41 29.94
N ASN A 303 -16.32 13.45 29.21
CA ASN A 303 -17.34 12.57 29.76
C ASN A 303 -16.78 11.65 30.86
N CYS A 304 -15.57 11.12 30.71
CA CYS A 304 -14.90 10.35 31.77
C CYS A 304 -14.58 11.20 33.01
N ALA A 305 -14.36 12.51 32.84
CA ALA A 305 -14.15 13.46 33.93
C ALA A 305 -15.47 13.93 34.59
N GLY A 306 -16.62 13.40 34.20
CA GLY A 306 -17.93 13.73 34.78
C GLY A 306 -18.68 14.86 34.08
N ILE A 307 -18.13 15.46 33.02
CA ILE A 307 -18.76 16.54 32.25
C ILE A 307 -19.48 15.93 31.04
N TYR A 308 -20.81 15.85 31.10
CA TYR A 308 -21.59 15.27 30.00
C TYR A 308 -21.64 16.21 28.79
N VAL A 309 -20.96 15.84 27.71
CA VAL A 309 -20.91 16.61 26.44
C VAL A 309 -21.38 15.81 25.21
N ASP A 310 -21.68 14.53 25.41
CA ASP A 310 -21.92 13.54 24.35
C ASP A 310 -23.03 13.99 23.37
N LYS A 311 -24.10 14.63 23.87
CA LYS A 311 -25.18 15.15 23.02
C LYS A 311 -24.72 16.21 22.03
N ALA A 312 -23.86 17.14 22.46
CA ALA A 312 -23.33 18.20 21.59
C ALA A 312 -22.23 17.66 20.67
N ALA A 313 -21.33 16.83 21.23
CA ALA A 313 -20.26 16.15 20.50
C ALA A 313 -20.81 15.31 19.33
N LEU A 314 -21.90 14.59 19.54
CA LEU A 314 -22.46 13.72 18.50
C LEU A 314 -22.85 14.46 17.21
N TYR A 315 -23.27 15.73 17.29
CA TYR A 315 -23.53 16.51 16.07
C TYR A 315 -22.25 16.78 15.29
N ILE A 316 -21.16 17.10 15.99
CA ILE A 316 -19.83 17.35 15.41
C ILE A 316 -19.26 16.05 14.83
N GLU A 317 -19.32 14.95 15.60
CA GLU A 317 -18.89 13.63 15.19
C GLU A 317 -19.61 13.18 13.91
N ASN A 318 -20.94 13.28 13.86
CA ASN A 318 -21.73 12.91 12.68
C ASN A 318 -21.37 13.78 11.46
N ALA A 319 -21.13 15.08 11.66
CA ALA A 319 -20.71 15.98 10.60
C ALA A 319 -19.31 15.62 10.05
N LEU A 320 -18.37 15.27 10.93
CA LEU A 320 -17.02 14.83 10.54
C LEU A 320 -17.05 13.49 9.81
N VAL A 321 -17.82 12.52 10.29
CA VAL A 321 -18.02 11.23 9.60
C VAL A 321 -18.65 11.43 8.22
N LEU A 322 -19.66 12.30 8.11
CA LEU A 322 -20.27 12.66 6.84
C LEU A 322 -19.24 13.30 5.88
N ALA A 323 -18.42 14.23 6.37
CA ALA A 323 -17.36 14.85 5.57
C ALA A 323 -16.35 13.81 5.07
N ILE A 324 -15.93 12.85 5.92
CA ILE A 324 -15.04 11.74 5.53
C ILE A 324 -15.68 10.92 4.40
N ILE A 325 -16.94 10.52 4.55
CA ILE A 325 -17.68 9.73 3.54
C ILE A 325 -17.77 10.49 2.22
N CYS A 326 -18.12 11.79 2.26
CA CYS A 326 -18.18 12.63 1.06
C CYS A 326 -16.84 12.70 0.34
N VAL A 327 -15.73 12.88 1.07
CA VAL A 327 -14.38 12.89 0.47
C VAL A 327 -14.01 11.53 -0.11
N VAL A 328 -14.33 10.42 0.57
CA VAL A 328 -14.10 9.06 0.03
C VAL A 328 -14.86 8.83 -1.27
N LEU A 329 -16.15 9.18 -1.33
CA LEU A 329 -16.98 9.04 -2.52
C LEU A 329 -16.49 9.92 -3.67
N TYR A 330 -16.15 11.17 -3.36
CA TYR A 330 -15.61 12.11 -4.34
C TYR A 330 -14.29 11.58 -4.91
N ALA A 331 -13.37 11.14 -4.04
CA ALA A 331 -12.07 10.59 -4.46
C ALA A 331 -12.25 9.32 -5.32
N ALA A 332 -13.20 8.46 -4.97
CA ALA A 332 -13.55 7.29 -5.78
C ALA A 332 -14.13 7.68 -7.16
N GLY A 333 -15.01 8.69 -7.21
CA GLY A 333 -15.54 9.25 -8.45
C GLY A 333 -14.46 9.87 -9.34
N ALA A 334 -13.53 10.62 -8.75
CA ALA A 334 -12.38 11.19 -9.45
C ALA A 334 -11.44 10.09 -9.98
N ALA A 335 -11.14 9.06 -9.18
CA ALA A 335 -10.34 7.91 -9.60
C ALA A 335 -11.02 7.12 -10.73
N TYR A 336 -12.35 7.02 -10.71
CA TYR A 336 -13.13 6.39 -11.79
C TYR A 336 -13.01 7.18 -13.10
N ARG A 337 -13.07 8.52 -13.06
CA ARG A 337 -12.87 9.37 -14.24
C ARG A 337 -11.45 9.24 -14.82
N LEU A 338 -10.47 8.91 -13.99
CA LEU A 338 -9.10 8.59 -14.41
C LEU A 338 -8.93 7.13 -14.91
N ASN A 339 -10.05 6.46 -15.22
CA ASN A 339 -10.13 5.11 -15.79
C ASN A 339 -9.45 4.01 -14.94
N GLN A 340 -9.39 4.20 -13.62
CA GLN A 340 -8.84 3.20 -12.70
C GLN A 340 -9.80 2.03 -12.53
N ARG A 341 -9.37 0.82 -12.93
CA ARG A 341 -10.19 -0.41 -12.84
C ARG A 341 -10.69 -0.68 -11.42
N ALA A 342 -9.88 -0.39 -10.41
CA ALA A 342 -10.25 -0.56 -9.00
C ALA A 342 -11.41 0.37 -8.56
N ALA A 343 -11.45 1.60 -9.07
CA ALA A 343 -12.42 2.60 -8.64
C ALA A 343 -13.88 2.25 -8.99
N LYS A 344 -14.10 1.60 -10.14
CA LYS A 344 -15.44 1.13 -10.55
C LYS A 344 -16.00 0.13 -9.54
N THR A 345 -15.19 -0.86 -9.17
CA THR A 345 -15.60 -1.90 -8.21
C THR A 345 -15.82 -1.31 -6.83
N PHE A 346 -14.97 -0.37 -6.42
CA PHE A 346 -15.11 0.35 -5.16
C PHE A 346 -16.44 1.11 -5.06
N LEU A 347 -16.80 1.90 -6.08
CA LEU A 347 -18.05 2.68 -6.11
C LEU A 347 -19.29 1.79 -6.05
N VAL A 348 -19.34 0.74 -6.88
CA VAL A 348 -20.49 -0.17 -6.93
C VAL A 348 -20.68 -0.90 -5.60
N ALA A 349 -19.59 -1.40 -5.02
CA ALA A 349 -19.65 -2.07 -3.73
C ALA A 349 -20.04 -1.10 -2.60
N SER A 350 -19.54 0.13 -2.63
CA SER A 350 -19.78 1.10 -1.55
C SER A 350 -21.15 1.78 -1.59
N LEU A 351 -21.94 1.60 -2.67
CA LEU A 351 -23.22 2.30 -2.83
C LEU A 351 -24.22 1.99 -1.71
N LEU A 352 -24.53 0.72 -1.47
CA LEU A 352 -25.52 0.30 -0.47
C LEU A 352 -25.11 0.65 0.98
N PRO A 353 -23.86 0.39 1.41
CA PRO A 353 -23.44 0.77 2.75
C PRO A 353 -23.46 2.28 2.98
N VAL A 354 -22.97 3.06 2.01
CA VAL A 354 -22.93 4.51 2.12
C VAL A 354 -24.33 5.09 2.20
N THR A 355 -25.29 4.59 1.41
CA THR A 355 -26.67 5.09 1.48
C THR A 355 -27.31 4.76 2.82
N LEU A 356 -27.05 3.58 3.39
CA LEU A 356 -27.56 3.20 4.72
C LEU A 356 -26.91 4.01 5.85
N VAL A 357 -25.60 4.26 5.78
CA VAL A 357 -24.91 5.13 6.74
C VAL A 357 -25.41 6.56 6.63
N LEU A 358 -25.57 7.09 5.42
CA LEU A 358 -26.11 8.43 5.18
C LEU A 358 -27.55 8.55 5.70
N ALA A 359 -28.40 7.56 5.43
CA ALA A 359 -29.76 7.52 5.95
C ALA A 359 -29.78 7.49 7.49
N THR A 360 -28.88 6.72 8.10
CA THR A 360 -28.74 6.66 9.56
C THR A 360 -28.31 8.01 10.13
N ALA A 361 -27.29 8.64 9.55
CA ALA A 361 -26.81 9.94 9.97
C ALA A 361 -27.89 11.03 9.83
N LEU A 362 -28.63 11.03 8.71
CA LEU A 362 -29.70 12.00 8.46
C LEU A 362 -30.89 11.79 9.41
N LEU A 363 -31.28 10.54 9.67
CA LEU A 363 -32.32 10.24 10.66
C LEU A 363 -31.89 10.69 12.06
N ASN A 364 -30.65 10.41 12.47
CA ASN A 364 -30.13 10.87 13.75
C ASN A 364 -30.15 12.40 13.88
N LEU A 365 -29.85 13.14 12.81
CA LEU A 365 -29.91 14.60 12.78
C LEU A 365 -31.35 15.14 12.89
N THR A 366 -32.34 14.44 12.34
CA THR A 366 -33.73 14.91 12.23
C THR A 366 -34.62 14.46 13.38
N THR A 367 -34.52 13.22 13.86
CA THR A 367 -35.41 12.66 14.90
C THR A 367 -34.77 12.65 16.29
N GLY A 368 -33.47 12.91 16.39
CA GLY A 368 -32.70 12.68 17.62
C GLY A 368 -32.58 11.19 17.98
N ILE A 369 -31.64 10.87 18.86
CA ILE A 369 -31.14 9.50 19.14
C ILE A 369 -32.18 8.58 19.84
N HIS A 370 -33.30 9.13 20.33
CA HIS A 370 -34.15 8.43 21.31
C HIS A 370 -35.13 7.43 20.72
N SER A 371 -35.26 7.34 19.38
CA SER A 371 -36.04 6.27 18.78
C SER A 371 -35.26 4.95 18.90
N LYS A 372 -35.54 4.19 19.96
CA LYS A 372 -34.94 2.88 20.29
C LYS A 372 -35.10 1.81 19.19
N GLU A 373 -35.76 2.09 18.07
CA GLU A 373 -36.07 1.10 17.02
C GLU A 373 -35.17 1.18 15.78
N MET A 374 -33.96 1.73 15.89
CA MET A 374 -33.07 1.77 14.73
C MET A 374 -32.46 0.39 14.42
N THR A 375 -33.07 -0.30 13.45
CA THR A 375 -32.52 -1.47 12.74
C THR A 375 -31.51 -1.05 11.65
N LEU A 376 -31.58 0.21 11.20
CA LEU A 376 -30.73 0.80 10.16
C LEU A 376 -29.21 0.70 10.42
N PRO A 377 -28.66 0.98 11.61
CA PRO A 377 -27.24 0.84 11.87
C PRO A 377 -26.73 -0.59 11.68
N TYR A 378 -27.53 -1.59 12.03
CA TYR A 378 -27.19 -3.01 11.82
C TYR A 378 -27.10 -3.34 10.34
N LEU A 379 -28.09 -2.89 9.56
CA LEU A 379 -28.09 -3.06 8.10
C LEU A 379 -26.92 -2.32 7.45
N ALA A 380 -26.59 -1.12 7.91
CA ALA A 380 -25.44 -0.35 7.44
C ALA A 380 -24.13 -1.11 7.66
N ILE A 381 -23.92 -1.67 8.86
CA ILE A 381 -22.71 -2.43 9.20
C ILE A 381 -22.62 -3.74 8.43
N LEU A 382 -23.74 -4.47 8.35
CA LEU A 382 -23.76 -5.75 7.66
C LEU A 382 -23.56 -5.57 6.15
N SER A 383 -24.22 -4.58 5.55
CA SER A 383 -24.00 -4.23 4.13
C SER A 383 -22.55 -3.81 3.91
N GLN A 384 -21.97 -3.01 4.81
CA GLN A 384 -20.57 -2.59 4.73
C GLN A 384 -19.63 -3.79 4.74
N ALA A 385 -19.84 -4.74 5.66
CA ALA A 385 -19.03 -5.94 5.75
C ALA A 385 -19.09 -6.81 4.46
N ILE A 386 -20.30 -6.93 3.87
CA ILE A 386 -20.51 -7.65 2.60
C ILE A 386 -19.84 -6.91 1.44
N SER A 387 -20.01 -5.60 1.34
CA SER A 387 -19.42 -4.77 0.30
C SER A 387 -17.90 -4.81 0.31
N PHE A 388 -17.27 -4.75 1.48
CA PHE A 388 -15.82 -4.92 1.59
C PHE A 388 -15.36 -6.31 1.20
N PHE A 389 -16.10 -7.36 1.56
CA PHE A 389 -15.78 -8.71 1.11
C PHE A 389 -15.79 -8.81 -0.43
N LEU A 390 -16.78 -8.21 -1.09
CA LEU A 390 -16.82 -8.13 -2.56
C LEU A 390 -15.63 -7.34 -3.14
N MET A 391 -15.22 -6.25 -2.49
CA MET A 391 -14.04 -5.48 -2.92
C MET A 391 -12.74 -6.27 -2.75
N ILE A 392 -12.61 -7.08 -1.70
CA ILE A 392 -11.47 -7.97 -1.49
C ILE A 392 -11.44 -9.06 -2.55
N LEU A 393 -12.57 -9.69 -2.86
CA LEU A 393 -12.67 -10.65 -3.98
C LEU A 393 -12.21 -10.05 -5.30
N ALA A 394 -12.62 -8.81 -5.59
CA ALA A 394 -12.18 -8.10 -6.77
C ALA A 394 -10.67 -7.79 -6.73
N ARG A 395 -10.13 -7.40 -5.56
CA ARG A 395 -8.71 -7.15 -5.36
C ARG A 395 -7.86 -8.41 -5.54
N ILE A 396 -8.29 -9.54 -4.98
CA ILE A 396 -7.63 -10.83 -5.14
C ILE A 396 -7.57 -11.19 -6.63
N ARG A 397 -8.68 -11.03 -7.35
CA ARG A 397 -8.71 -11.30 -8.79
C ARG A 397 -7.74 -10.39 -9.55
N GLN A 398 -7.70 -9.11 -9.21
CA GLN A 398 -6.73 -8.18 -9.79
C GLN A 398 -5.28 -8.60 -9.49
N LEU A 399 -4.98 -9.00 -8.25
CA LEU A 399 -3.64 -9.47 -7.87
C LEU A 399 -3.25 -10.74 -8.61
N ILE A 400 -4.19 -11.68 -8.82
CA ILE A 400 -3.96 -12.89 -9.62
C ILE A 400 -3.63 -12.52 -11.07
N ASP A 401 -4.37 -11.59 -11.66
CA ASP A 401 -4.13 -11.12 -13.03
C ASP A 401 -2.76 -10.42 -13.15
N GLU A 402 -2.39 -9.58 -12.18
CA GLU A 402 -1.09 -8.92 -12.09
C GLU A 402 0.06 -9.93 -11.93
N LEU A 403 -0.10 -10.95 -11.08
CA LEU A 403 0.87 -12.03 -10.93
C LEU A 403 1.02 -12.84 -12.23
N ALA A 404 -0.08 -13.12 -12.92
CA ALA A 404 -0.06 -13.83 -14.20
C ALA A 404 0.61 -13.01 -15.32
N ALA A 405 0.47 -11.68 -15.29
CA ALA A 405 1.20 -10.79 -16.21
C ALA A 405 2.70 -10.79 -15.90
N LYS A 406 3.09 -10.59 -14.63
CA LYS A 406 4.50 -10.62 -14.22
C LYS A 406 5.18 -11.96 -14.47
N ARG A 407 4.48 -13.09 -14.29
CA ARG A 407 5.01 -14.41 -14.65
C ARG A 407 5.26 -14.55 -16.16
N ARG A 408 4.40 -13.96 -16.99
CA ARG A 408 4.61 -13.94 -18.44
C ARG A 408 5.85 -13.12 -18.82
N GLU A 409 6.00 -11.95 -18.23
CA GLU A 409 7.17 -11.08 -18.42
C GLU A 409 8.46 -11.79 -17.96
N ALA A 410 8.46 -12.38 -16.77
CA ALA A 410 9.61 -13.17 -16.28
C ALA A 410 9.94 -14.36 -17.20
N GLY A 411 8.92 -15.02 -17.77
CA GLY A 411 9.13 -16.09 -18.75
C GLY A 411 9.70 -15.61 -20.08
N LEU A 412 9.37 -14.39 -20.53
CA LEU A 412 9.98 -13.77 -21.70
C LEU A 412 11.45 -13.42 -21.42
N LEU A 413 11.72 -12.81 -20.27
CA LEU A 413 13.09 -12.48 -19.84
C LEU A 413 13.96 -13.73 -19.69
N ALA A 414 13.42 -14.82 -19.13
CA ALA A 414 14.15 -16.09 -19.04
C ALA A 414 14.55 -16.63 -20.42
N ARG A 415 13.65 -16.54 -21.42
CA ARG A 415 13.98 -16.93 -22.80
C ARG A 415 15.05 -16.04 -23.43
N GLU A 416 14.99 -14.73 -23.18
CA GLU A 416 16.04 -13.81 -23.65
C GLU A 416 17.41 -14.17 -23.04
N ILE A 417 17.45 -14.50 -21.75
CA ILE A 417 18.69 -14.97 -21.09
C ILE A 417 19.21 -16.26 -21.75
N ASP A 418 18.34 -17.26 -21.98
CA ASP A 418 18.74 -18.51 -22.64
C ASP A 418 19.35 -18.25 -24.04
N THR A 419 18.78 -17.31 -24.80
CA THR A 419 19.32 -16.96 -26.12
C THR A 419 20.67 -16.26 -26.04
N ILE A 420 20.88 -15.40 -25.04
CA ILE A 420 22.15 -14.71 -24.81
C ILE A 420 23.22 -15.73 -24.39
N GLU A 421 22.90 -16.68 -23.53
CA GLU A 421 23.83 -17.75 -23.11
C GLU A 421 24.23 -18.63 -24.29
N ALA A 422 23.29 -19.01 -25.16
CA ALA A 422 23.59 -19.77 -26.38
C ALA A 422 24.51 -18.98 -27.33
N HIS A 423 24.26 -17.69 -27.52
CA HIS A 423 25.12 -16.84 -28.35
C HIS A 423 26.52 -16.67 -27.75
N ARG A 424 26.62 -16.55 -26.42
CA ARG A 424 27.90 -16.50 -25.72
C ARG A 424 28.72 -17.78 -25.93
N ALA A 425 28.09 -18.95 -25.83
CA ALA A 425 28.76 -20.23 -26.06
C ALA A 425 29.29 -20.35 -27.51
N GLU A 426 28.52 -19.85 -28.49
CA GLU A 426 28.97 -19.78 -29.88
C GLU A 426 30.20 -18.86 -30.04
N LEU A 427 30.19 -17.69 -29.41
CA LEU A 427 31.31 -16.75 -29.43
C LEU A 427 32.56 -17.36 -28.76
N GLU A 428 32.43 -18.04 -27.62
CA GLU A 428 33.55 -18.73 -26.97
C GLU A 428 34.17 -19.80 -27.87
N LEU A 429 33.36 -20.56 -28.61
CA LEU A 429 33.85 -21.53 -29.59
C LEU A 429 34.60 -20.84 -30.74
N ARG A 430 34.04 -19.75 -31.29
CA ARG A 430 34.71 -18.97 -32.35
C ARG A 430 36.03 -18.38 -31.86
N HIS A 431 36.08 -17.88 -30.62
CA HIS A 431 37.32 -17.37 -30.03
C HIS A 431 38.38 -18.47 -29.87
N ALA A 432 38.00 -19.67 -29.46
CA ALA A 432 38.91 -20.81 -29.38
C ALA A 432 39.49 -21.15 -30.76
N GLN A 433 38.65 -21.23 -31.81
CA GLN A 433 39.10 -21.49 -33.19
C GLN A 433 40.08 -20.43 -33.69
N ILE A 434 39.79 -19.15 -33.49
CA ILE A 434 40.68 -18.05 -33.89
C ILE A 434 42.01 -18.13 -33.13
N SER A 435 41.99 -18.46 -31.83
CA SER A 435 43.21 -18.57 -31.03
C SER A 435 44.13 -19.68 -31.50
N GLU A 436 43.56 -20.81 -31.97
CA GLU A 436 44.29 -21.93 -32.56
C GLU A 436 44.93 -21.52 -33.89
N GLU A 437 44.19 -20.83 -34.75
CA GLU A 437 44.68 -20.34 -36.05
C GLU A 437 45.84 -19.34 -35.87
N ILE A 438 45.74 -18.42 -34.90
CA ILE A 438 46.83 -17.50 -34.54
C ILE A 438 48.06 -18.27 -34.04
N GLY A 439 47.87 -19.33 -33.26
CA GLY A 439 48.94 -20.21 -32.79
C GLY A 439 49.70 -20.85 -33.94
N ALA A 440 48.98 -21.46 -34.89
CA ALA A 440 49.56 -22.09 -36.07
C ALA A 440 50.34 -21.09 -36.94
N LEU A 441 49.80 -19.89 -37.14
CA LEU A 441 50.49 -18.83 -37.88
C LEU A 441 51.78 -18.36 -37.21
N ARG A 442 51.81 -18.27 -35.87
CA ARG A 442 53.03 -17.93 -35.12
C ARG A 442 54.11 -19.00 -35.26
N GLU A 443 53.72 -20.27 -35.21
CA GLU A 443 54.65 -21.38 -35.40
C GLU A 443 55.23 -21.39 -36.82
N GLN A 444 54.38 -21.20 -37.84
CA GLN A 444 54.82 -21.06 -39.22
C GLN A 444 55.78 -19.87 -39.40
N GLY A 445 55.49 -18.73 -38.76
CA GLY A 445 56.39 -17.58 -38.75
C GLY A 445 57.76 -17.90 -38.13
N SER A 446 57.77 -18.59 -36.99
CA SER A 446 59.01 -19.02 -36.32
C SER A 446 59.86 -19.94 -37.20
N LEU A 447 59.21 -20.91 -37.86
CA LEU A 447 59.87 -21.83 -38.80
C LEU A 447 60.48 -21.08 -39.99
N MET A 448 59.76 -20.09 -40.54
CA MET A 448 60.27 -19.26 -41.63
C MET A 448 61.51 -18.47 -41.19
N THR A 449 61.52 -17.89 -39.99
CA THR A 449 62.72 -17.21 -39.45
C THR A 449 63.92 -18.13 -39.28
N LEU A 450 63.70 -19.36 -38.79
CA LEU A 450 64.77 -20.36 -38.65
C LEU A 450 65.31 -20.78 -40.01
N ALA A 451 64.44 -21.04 -40.99
CA ALA A 451 64.84 -21.34 -42.37
C ALA A 451 65.66 -20.21 -42.99
N ASN A 452 65.28 -18.95 -42.74
CA ASN A 452 66.03 -17.78 -43.20
C ASN A 452 67.40 -17.66 -42.52
N GLN A 453 67.52 -17.99 -41.23
CA GLN A 453 68.80 -18.00 -40.52
C GLN A 453 69.73 -19.10 -41.04
N GLU A 454 69.23 -20.32 -41.23
CA GLU A 454 70.02 -21.43 -41.77
C GLU A 454 70.48 -21.14 -43.21
N LEU A 455 69.62 -20.53 -44.02
CA LEU A 455 69.97 -20.08 -45.36
C LEU A 455 71.06 -18.99 -45.32
N ALA A 456 70.96 -18.03 -44.40
CA ALA A 456 71.97 -16.99 -44.22
C ALA A 456 73.33 -17.55 -43.78
N GLU A 457 73.36 -18.57 -42.92
CA GLU A 457 74.59 -19.26 -42.52
C GLU A 457 75.23 -20.04 -43.68
N ARG A 458 74.42 -20.81 -44.43
CA ARG A 458 74.90 -21.53 -45.62
C ARG A 458 75.47 -20.60 -46.70
N LEU A 459 74.88 -19.41 -46.85
CA LEU A 459 75.35 -18.40 -47.80
C LEU A 459 76.60 -17.64 -47.30
N ALA A 460 76.87 -17.63 -45.99
CA ALA A 460 78.09 -17.05 -45.42
C ALA A 460 79.31 -17.99 -45.55
N GLU A 461 79.09 -19.30 -45.66
CA GLU A 461 80.16 -20.29 -45.87
C GLU A 461 80.66 -20.32 -47.33
N ASP A 462 79.85 -19.94 -48.31
CA ASP A 462 80.17 -20.03 -49.75
C ASP A 462 80.74 -18.72 -50.31
N PHE A 463 81.97 -18.37 -49.91
CA PHE A 463 82.67 -17.17 -50.40
C PHE A 463 83.19 -17.36 -51.84
N GLY A 464 82.36 -16.99 -52.84
CA GLY A 464 82.81 -16.97 -54.24
C GLY A 464 81.81 -16.60 -55.34
N GLY A 465 80.91 -15.62 -55.17
CA GLY A 465 79.93 -15.31 -56.24
C GLY A 465 79.21 -13.96 -56.13
N ARG A 466 79.96 -12.85 -56.25
CA ARG A 466 79.53 -11.48 -55.89
C ARG A 466 78.53 -10.76 -56.82
N ARG A 467 77.62 -11.44 -57.53
CA ARG A 467 76.54 -10.77 -58.31
C ARG A 467 75.16 -11.42 -58.22
N GLN A 468 75.07 -12.75 -58.29
CA GLN A 468 73.79 -13.44 -58.03
C GLN A 468 73.34 -13.31 -56.56
N LEU A 469 74.30 -13.10 -55.65
CA LEU A 469 74.08 -12.85 -54.23
C LEU A 469 73.31 -11.55 -53.94
N GLU A 470 73.54 -10.47 -54.69
CA GLU A 470 72.88 -9.19 -54.41
C GLU A 470 71.42 -9.21 -54.87
N GLU A 471 71.12 -9.87 -55.99
CA GLU A 471 69.76 -9.97 -56.52
C GLU A 471 68.86 -10.90 -55.68
N GLN A 472 69.35 -12.06 -55.25
CA GLN A 472 68.58 -12.97 -54.41
C GLN A 472 68.38 -12.44 -52.98
N LEU A 473 69.38 -11.74 -52.43
CA LEU A 473 69.29 -11.11 -51.12
C LEU A 473 68.35 -9.90 -51.15
N ALA A 474 68.36 -9.11 -52.23
CA ALA A 474 67.40 -8.01 -52.44
C ALA A 474 65.96 -8.53 -52.66
N ALA A 475 65.78 -9.64 -53.38
CA ALA A 475 64.46 -10.25 -53.59
C ALA A 475 63.88 -10.82 -52.29
N ASN A 476 64.66 -11.60 -51.53
CA ASN A 476 64.24 -12.14 -50.24
C ASN A 476 64.05 -11.05 -49.17
N GLN A 477 64.83 -9.96 -49.20
CA GLN A 477 64.60 -8.80 -48.34
C GLN A 477 63.33 -8.04 -48.71
N ARG A 478 62.99 -7.91 -50.00
CA ARG A 478 61.71 -7.34 -50.45
C ARG A 478 60.53 -8.22 -50.03
N GLU A 479 60.67 -9.54 -50.10
CA GLU A 479 59.62 -10.48 -49.66
C GLU A 479 59.43 -10.48 -48.13
N LEU A 480 60.52 -10.42 -47.35
CA LEU A 480 60.49 -10.25 -45.89
C LEU A 480 59.90 -8.91 -45.47
N ALA A 481 60.23 -7.82 -46.19
CA ALA A 481 59.66 -6.50 -45.96
C ALA A 481 58.15 -6.49 -46.27
N SER A 482 57.74 -7.11 -47.38
CA SER A 482 56.33 -7.26 -47.77
C SER A 482 55.54 -8.10 -46.76
N THR A 483 56.11 -9.20 -46.28
CA THR A 483 55.48 -10.08 -45.28
C THR A 483 55.38 -9.38 -43.92
N SER A 484 56.41 -8.62 -43.52
CA SER A 484 56.38 -7.77 -42.33
C SER A 484 55.34 -6.65 -42.47
N LEU A 485 55.16 -6.12 -43.68
CA LEU A 485 54.11 -5.14 -44.01
C LEU A 485 52.71 -5.73 -43.90
N GLN A 486 52.50 -6.96 -44.39
CA GLN A 486 51.23 -7.66 -44.29
C GLN A 486 50.88 -8.00 -42.83
N LEU A 487 51.87 -8.37 -42.02
CA LEU A 487 51.70 -8.54 -40.57
C LEU A 487 51.35 -7.22 -39.88
N PHE A 488 52.00 -6.12 -40.26
CA PHE A 488 51.67 -4.79 -39.77
C PHE A 488 50.24 -4.36 -40.14
N GLN A 489 49.83 -4.57 -41.39
CA GLN A 489 48.47 -4.28 -41.86
C GLN A 489 47.41 -5.14 -41.16
N LYS A 490 47.70 -6.42 -40.88
CA LYS A 490 46.82 -7.29 -40.10
C LYS A 490 46.67 -6.82 -38.65
N ASN A 491 47.75 -6.35 -38.03
CA ASN A 491 47.68 -5.75 -36.69
C ASN A 491 46.88 -4.44 -36.68
N GLU A 492 46.99 -3.61 -37.73
CA GLU A 492 46.19 -2.39 -37.86
C GLU A 492 44.70 -2.66 -38.11
N LEU A 493 44.38 -3.69 -38.89
CA LEU A 493 42.98 -4.10 -39.10
C LEU A 493 42.36 -4.63 -37.80
N LEU A 494 43.13 -5.36 -36.99
CA LEU A 494 42.74 -5.75 -35.63
C LEU A 494 42.55 -4.52 -34.71
N ASN A 495 43.39 -3.49 -34.84
CA ASN A 495 43.24 -2.21 -34.12
C ASN A 495 42.00 -1.41 -34.57
N ALA A 496 41.67 -1.44 -35.86
CA ALA A 496 40.47 -0.79 -36.40
C ALA A 496 39.19 -1.49 -35.93
N LEU A 497 39.15 -2.83 -35.94
CA LEU A 497 38.06 -3.63 -35.37
C LEU A 497 37.89 -3.35 -33.87
N ARG A 498 38.99 -3.18 -33.14
CA ARG A 498 38.98 -2.75 -31.73
C ARG A 498 38.35 -1.36 -31.55
N SER A 499 38.64 -0.41 -32.44
CA SER A 499 38.03 0.94 -32.38
C SER A 499 36.53 0.93 -32.66
N GLU A 500 36.04 0.06 -33.55
CA GLU A 500 34.58 -0.11 -33.76
C GLU A 500 33.91 -0.73 -32.53
N ILE A 501 34.55 -1.71 -31.88
CA ILE A 501 34.06 -2.32 -30.64
C ILE A 501 34.01 -1.29 -29.49
N ASP A 502 35.04 -0.43 -29.35
CA ASP A 502 35.07 0.66 -28.38
C ASP A 502 33.99 1.74 -28.66
N GLY A 503 33.64 1.96 -29.93
CA GLY A 503 32.53 2.84 -30.33
C GLY A 503 31.16 2.29 -29.92
N LEU A 504 30.95 0.98 -30.12
CA LEU A 504 29.72 0.28 -29.72
C LEU A 504 29.55 0.22 -28.19
N ALA A 505 30.65 0.13 -27.43
CA ALA A 505 30.64 0.15 -25.97
C ALA A 505 30.22 1.51 -25.37
N LYS A 506 30.41 2.62 -26.08
CA LYS A 506 30.03 3.98 -25.63
C LYS A 506 28.56 4.34 -25.90
N GLY A 507 27.86 3.58 -26.75
CA GLY A 507 26.47 3.85 -27.16
C GLY A 507 25.39 3.10 -26.38
N ALA A 508 25.73 1.99 -25.70
CA ALA A 508 24.76 1.18 -24.96
C ALA A 508 25.07 1.21 -23.46
N ALA A 509 24.14 1.72 -22.65
CA ALA A 509 24.25 1.80 -21.19
C ALA A 509 24.34 0.44 -20.45
N ALA A 510 24.52 -0.66 -21.18
CA ALA A 510 24.61 -2.02 -20.67
C ALA A 510 25.54 -2.89 -21.54
N ALA A 511 26.84 -2.54 -21.65
CA ALA A 511 27.85 -3.48 -22.14
C ALA A 511 28.24 -4.45 -21.02
N SER A 512 28.02 -5.75 -21.27
CA SER A 512 28.25 -6.88 -20.34
C SER A 512 29.70 -6.98 -19.87
N ALA A 513 29.91 -7.63 -18.71
CA ALA A 513 31.22 -7.84 -18.10
C ALA A 513 32.25 -8.51 -19.03
N ASP A 514 31.77 -9.23 -20.06
CA ASP A 514 32.60 -9.92 -21.05
C ASP A 514 33.30 -8.94 -22.02
N LEU A 515 32.70 -7.81 -22.36
CA LEU A 515 33.34 -6.77 -23.19
C LEU A 515 34.50 -6.07 -22.46
N ARG A 516 34.39 -5.97 -21.12
CA ARG A 516 35.46 -5.39 -20.29
C ARG A 516 36.65 -6.34 -20.14
N SER A 517 36.44 -7.66 -20.16
CA SER A 517 37.53 -8.64 -20.10
C SER A 517 38.32 -8.67 -21.41
N VAL A 518 37.65 -8.54 -22.56
CA VAL A 518 38.30 -8.46 -23.87
C VAL A 518 39.11 -7.16 -24.03
N SER A 519 38.60 -6.02 -23.54
CA SER A 519 39.32 -4.74 -23.51
C SER A 519 40.61 -4.79 -22.65
N SER A 520 40.57 -5.53 -21.54
CA SER A 520 41.70 -5.68 -20.60
C SER A 520 42.85 -6.51 -21.16
N ILE A 521 42.60 -7.45 -22.08
CA ILE A 521 43.65 -8.28 -22.70
C ILE A 521 44.45 -7.48 -23.75
N LEU A 522 43.81 -6.48 -24.35
CA LEU A 522 44.39 -5.63 -25.40
C LEU A 522 45.14 -4.39 -24.85
N GLN A 523 45.26 -4.25 -23.54
CA GLN A 523 45.85 -3.06 -22.88
C GLN A 523 47.39 -2.98 -22.91
N HIS A 524 48.09 -3.95 -23.50
CA HIS A 524 49.54 -3.88 -23.66
C HIS A 524 49.94 -3.49 -25.08
N ASP A 525 50.88 -2.55 -25.16
CA ASP A 525 51.62 -2.07 -26.33
C ASP A 525 51.03 -0.90 -27.15
N LEU A 526 51.02 0.27 -26.50
CA LEU A 526 51.01 1.60 -27.11
C LEU A 526 52.41 2.00 -27.58
N TYR A 527 52.77 1.98 -28.88
CA TYR A 527 54.09 2.50 -29.30
C TYR A 527 54.25 2.90 -30.79
N LEU A 528 53.39 3.76 -31.35
CA LEU A 528 53.54 4.30 -32.72
C LEU A 528 54.87 5.06 -33.01
N ASP A 529 55.60 5.53 -31.99
CA ASP A 529 56.95 6.11 -32.16
C ASP A 529 58.10 5.10 -32.07
N GLN A 530 57.86 3.95 -31.44
CA GLN A 530 58.87 2.88 -31.29
C GLN A 530 59.02 2.12 -32.61
N ASP A 531 57.98 2.09 -33.44
CA ASP A 531 57.93 1.38 -34.72
C ASP A 531 58.82 2.02 -35.79
N TRP A 532 58.91 3.35 -35.85
CA TRP A 532 59.83 4.02 -36.79
C TRP A 532 61.30 3.79 -36.42
N ASN A 533 61.65 3.78 -35.13
CA ASN A 533 63.03 3.55 -34.71
C ASN A 533 63.46 2.09 -34.96
N LYS A 534 62.56 1.12 -34.78
CA LYS A 534 62.81 -0.29 -35.13
C LYS A 534 62.98 -0.47 -36.64
N PHE A 535 62.11 0.14 -37.44
CA PHE A 535 62.26 0.16 -38.90
C PHE A 535 63.59 0.81 -39.32
N LYS A 536 63.94 1.97 -38.75
CA LYS A 536 65.16 2.70 -39.07
C LYS A 536 66.40 1.85 -38.78
N MET A 537 66.42 1.15 -37.65
CA MET A 537 67.51 0.26 -37.26
C MET A 537 67.71 -0.87 -38.28
N HIS A 538 66.63 -1.54 -38.71
CA HIS A 538 66.71 -2.58 -39.74
C HIS A 538 67.07 -2.03 -41.12
N PHE A 539 66.58 -0.83 -41.46
CA PHE A 539 66.95 -0.17 -42.71
C PHE A 539 68.44 0.20 -42.73
N GLU A 540 69.01 0.71 -41.63
CA GLU A 540 70.45 1.01 -41.53
C GLU A 540 71.34 -0.25 -41.60
N GLN A 541 70.83 -1.41 -41.19
CA GLN A 541 71.53 -2.69 -41.36
C GLN A 541 71.61 -3.11 -42.83
N VAL A 542 70.57 -2.83 -43.63
CA VAL A 542 70.52 -3.19 -45.05
C VAL A 542 71.21 -2.14 -45.94
N HIS A 543 71.10 -0.86 -45.59
CA HIS A 543 71.73 0.25 -46.31
C HIS A 543 72.66 1.05 -45.37
N PRO A 544 73.88 0.53 -45.10
CA PRO A 544 74.85 1.23 -44.29
C PRO A 544 75.14 2.62 -44.86
N SER A 545 75.22 3.63 -43.99
CA SER A 545 75.53 5.02 -44.35
C SER A 545 74.44 5.80 -45.12
N PHE A 546 73.29 5.19 -45.44
CA PHE A 546 72.22 5.87 -46.18
C PHE A 546 71.74 7.17 -45.51
N PHE A 547 71.38 7.12 -44.22
CA PHE A 547 70.85 8.31 -43.54
C PHE A 547 71.92 9.38 -43.34
N SER A 548 73.19 8.99 -43.15
CA SER A 548 74.31 9.94 -43.07
C SER A 548 74.56 10.62 -44.41
N GLU A 549 74.48 9.89 -45.52
CA GLU A 549 74.64 10.45 -46.86
C GLU A 549 73.44 11.33 -47.26
N LEU A 550 72.22 10.91 -46.95
CA LEU A 550 71.01 11.68 -47.20
C LEU A 550 71.03 13.00 -46.42
N ALA A 551 71.47 12.97 -45.16
CA ALA A 551 71.62 14.17 -44.35
C ALA A 551 72.75 15.09 -44.87
N ALA A 552 73.84 14.52 -45.41
CA ALA A 552 74.95 15.29 -45.98
C ALA A 552 74.57 15.94 -47.33
N ARG A 553 73.85 15.22 -48.20
CA ARG A 553 73.42 15.72 -49.52
C ARG A 553 72.25 16.70 -49.40
N HIS A 554 71.31 16.42 -48.49
CA HIS A 554 70.06 17.17 -48.35
C HIS A 554 69.78 17.59 -46.90
N PRO A 555 70.60 18.48 -46.31
CA PRO A 555 70.48 18.88 -44.91
C PRO A 555 69.18 19.63 -44.56
N GLY A 556 68.41 20.07 -45.56
CA GLY A 556 67.14 20.79 -45.41
C GLY A 556 65.88 19.91 -45.35
N LEU A 557 66.01 18.58 -45.36
CA LEU A 557 64.86 17.67 -45.27
C LEU A 557 64.34 17.56 -43.84
N THR A 558 63.03 17.68 -43.69
CA THR A 558 62.37 17.43 -42.40
C THR A 558 62.34 15.92 -42.08
N ARG A 559 62.16 15.56 -40.81
CA ARG A 559 62.09 14.16 -40.37
C ARG A 559 61.06 13.32 -41.16
N ASN A 560 59.92 13.92 -41.50
CA ASN A 560 58.88 13.27 -42.29
C ASN A 560 59.27 13.13 -43.77
N GLU A 561 60.03 14.08 -44.31
CA GLU A 561 60.55 14.02 -45.67
C GLU A 561 61.69 13.01 -45.80
N VAL A 562 62.55 12.88 -44.79
CA VAL A 562 63.54 11.80 -44.69
C VAL A 562 62.85 10.44 -44.67
N ARG A 563 61.83 10.28 -43.81
CA ARG A 563 61.02 9.05 -43.73
C ARG A 563 60.36 8.72 -45.07
N LEU A 564 59.78 9.72 -45.72
CA LEU A 564 59.14 9.56 -47.02
C LEU A 564 60.16 9.22 -48.12
N TYR A 565 61.34 9.83 -48.10
CA TYR A 565 62.43 9.54 -49.01
C TYR A 565 62.93 8.10 -48.84
N THR A 566 63.10 7.64 -47.59
CA THR A 566 63.45 6.25 -47.27
C THR A 566 62.42 5.27 -47.84
N TYR A 567 61.13 5.55 -47.69
CA TYR A 567 60.08 4.69 -48.25
C TYR A 567 60.08 4.63 -49.78
N PHE A 568 60.33 5.76 -50.44
CA PHE A 568 60.47 5.76 -51.90
C PHE A 568 61.75 5.07 -52.36
N HIS A 569 62.84 5.17 -51.61
CA HIS A 569 64.09 4.46 -51.89
C HIS A 569 63.95 2.93 -51.76
N MET A 570 62.93 2.45 -51.04
CA MET A 570 62.55 1.03 -50.98
C MET A 570 61.61 0.60 -52.12
N ASN A 571 61.37 1.47 -53.12
CA ASN A 571 60.41 1.27 -54.21
C ASN A 571 58.97 0.97 -53.76
N LEU A 572 58.55 1.51 -52.61
CA LEU A 572 57.17 1.38 -52.16
C LEU A 572 56.23 2.27 -52.99
N SER A 573 55.10 1.69 -53.41
CA SER A 573 54.09 2.44 -54.15
C SER A 573 53.43 3.50 -53.28
N THR A 574 52.88 4.53 -53.92
CA THR A 574 52.12 5.58 -53.22
C THR A 574 50.97 5.02 -52.39
N LYS A 575 50.37 3.89 -52.80
CA LYS A 575 49.28 3.24 -52.07
C LYS A 575 49.78 2.50 -50.82
N GLU A 576 50.94 1.86 -50.90
CA GLU A 576 51.56 1.17 -49.75
C GLU A 576 52.10 2.15 -48.72
N ILE A 577 52.72 3.25 -49.16
CA ILE A 577 53.18 4.33 -48.27
C ILE A 577 51.99 5.00 -47.57
N ALA A 578 50.86 5.15 -48.27
CA ALA A 578 49.64 5.71 -47.72
C ALA A 578 49.04 4.82 -46.62
N ALA A 579 49.04 3.49 -46.84
CA ALA A 579 48.65 2.51 -45.83
C ALA A 579 49.59 2.52 -44.62
N LEU A 580 50.91 2.57 -44.85
CA LEU A 580 51.93 2.61 -43.79
C LEU A 580 51.85 3.85 -42.90
N LEU A 581 51.51 5.00 -43.49
CA LEU A 581 51.40 6.26 -42.78
C LEU A 581 49.98 6.55 -42.30
N ASN A 582 49.03 5.64 -42.55
CA ASN A 582 47.60 5.80 -42.29
C ASN A 582 47.04 7.14 -42.81
N ILE A 583 47.32 7.46 -44.06
CA ILE A 583 46.87 8.68 -44.75
C ILE A 583 46.32 8.35 -46.14
N GLU A 584 45.55 9.27 -46.72
CA GLU A 584 45.04 9.11 -48.08
C GLU A 584 46.18 9.07 -49.12
N PRO A 585 46.13 8.21 -50.15
CA PRO A 585 47.12 8.17 -51.24
C PRO A 585 47.38 9.52 -51.91
N GLY A 586 46.36 10.38 -52.00
CA GLY A 586 46.50 11.74 -52.52
C GLY A 586 47.45 12.63 -51.69
N SER A 587 47.52 12.42 -50.38
CA SER A 587 48.42 13.13 -49.47
C SER A 587 49.88 12.72 -49.67
N VAL A 588 50.14 11.44 -49.95
CA VAL A 588 51.48 10.95 -50.28
C VAL A 588 51.95 11.54 -51.61
N ARG A 589 51.10 11.64 -52.64
CA ARG A 589 51.46 12.28 -53.93
C ARG A 589 51.90 13.73 -53.75
N ARG A 590 51.13 14.52 -52.99
CA ARG A 590 51.49 15.92 -52.68
C ARG A 590 52.82 16.01 -51.92
N ALA A 591 53.05 15.10 -50.98
CA ALA A 591 54.29 15.04 -50.23
C ALA A 591 55.49 14.63 -51.12
N LYS A 592 55.31 13.66 -52.03
CA LYS A 592 56.28 13.27 -53.07
C LYS A 592 56.69 14.47 -53.93
N THR A 593 55.71 15.26 -54.41
CA THR A 593 56.01 16.48 -55.19
C THR A 593 56.79 17.53 -54.39
N ARG A 594 56.49 17.73 -53.10
CA ARG A 594 57.24 18.66 -52.23
C ARG A 594 58.66 18.19 -51.98
N LEU A 595 58.83 16.89 -51.73
CA LEU A 595 60.14 16.26 -51.57
C LEU A 595 60.99 16.45 -52.83
N TYR A 596 60.45 16.18 -54.01
CA TYR A 596 61.15 16.37 -55.29
C TYR A 596 61.55 17.82 -55.58
N LYS A 597 60.75 18.80 -55.16
CA LYS A 597 61.14 20.22 -55.27
C LYS A 597 62.35 20.57 -54.41
N LYS A 598 62.60 19.84 -53.32
CA LYS A 598 63.70 20.11 -52.38
C LYS A 598 65.01 19.42 -52.75
N ILE A 599 64.97 18.24 -53.38
CA ILE A 599 66.17 17.42 -53.68
C ILE A 599 66.79 17.65 -55.07
N GLY A 600 66.10 18.36 -55.98
CA GLY A 600 66.66 18.75 -57.29
C GLY A 600 66.67 17.63 -58.35
N ARG A 601 66.82 18.01 -59.63
CA ARG A 601 66.54 17.15 -60.81
C ARG A 601 67.55 16.01 -61.05
N ASN A 602 68.77 16.09 -60.49
CA ASN A 602 69.77 15.03 -60.64
C ASN A 602 69.51 13.80 -59.74
N ASP A 603 68.95 13.97 -58.54
CA ASP A 603 68.59 12.85 -57.65
C ASP A 603 67.20 12.27 -57.96
N LEU A 604 66.45 12.93 -58.84
CA LEU A 604 65.19 12.44 -59.42
C LEU A 604 65.44 11.24 -60.33
N ASP A 605 66.47 11.31 -61.18
CA ASP A 605 66.82 10.24 -62.12
C ASP A 605 67.33 8.99 -61.38
N ALA A 606 67.97 9.14 -60.21
CA ALA A 606 68.40 8.01 -59.36
C ALA A 606 67.24 7.32 -58.62
N LEU A 607 66.10 8.00 -58.43
CA LEU A 607 64.88 7.44 -57.84
C LEU A 607 63.92 6.87 -58.91
N SER A 608 64.06 7.27 -60.17
CA SER A 608 63.24 6.77 -61.30
C SER A 608 63.95 5.75 -62.20
N ALA A 609 65.28 5.64 -62.15
CA ALA A 609 66.04 4.70 -62.98
C ALA A 609 65.81 3.21 -62.63
N GLU A 610 65.14 2.89 -61.51
CA GLU A 610 64.73 1.52 -61.20
C GLU A 610 63.26 1.20 -61.58
N GLU A 611 62.49 2.18 -62.09
CA GLU A 611 61.10 1.95 -62.54
C GLU A 611 61.01 1.50 -64.01
N GLU A 612 62.11 1.49 -64.80
CA GLU A 612 62.08 1.22 -66.25
C GLU A 612 62.65 -0.14 -66.70
N GLU A 613 63.02 -1.03 -65.77
CA GLU A 613 63.52 -2.39 -66.10
C GLU A 613 62.77 -3.54 -65.39
N ALA A 614 61.54 -3.30 -64.90
CA ALA A 614 60.67 -4.33 -64.30
C ALA A 614 59.27 -4.40 -64.92
#